data_AF-A0A5C4LIB4-F1
#
_entry.id   AF-A0A5C4LIB4-F1
#
_cell.length_a   1.000
_cell.length_b   1.000
_cell.length_c   1.000
_cell.angle_alpha   90.00
_cell.angle_beta   90.00
_cell.angle_gamma   90.00
#
_symmetry.space_group_name_H-M   'P 1'
#
loop_
_entity.id
_entity.type
_entity.pdbx_description
1 polymer ?
#
loop_
_entity_poly.entity_id
_entity_poly.type
_entity_poly.pdbx_seq_one_letter_code
_entity_poly.pdbx_strand_id
1 'polypeptide(L)' 'MTGTLPARIDAAVAGLPEAEQFAARMLLSGATAFERGHPMVARLGAALGYDAAALDALWRQAATL' A
#
# COMPACT_ATOMS: atom_id res chain seq x y z
N MET A 1 8.19 -11.70 -13.28
CA MET A 1 8.99 -11.52 -12.06
C MET A 1 8.19 -10.63 -11.13
N THR A 2 7.63 -11.15 -10.05
CA THR A 2 6.99 -10.31 -9.03
C THR A 2 8.09 -9.60 -8.24
N GLY A 3 7.94 -8.30 -8.03
CA GLY A 3 8.93 -7.51 -7.29
C GLY A 3 8.94 -7.92 -5.81
N THR A 4 10.11 -7.92 -5.17
CA THR A 4 10.21 -8.09 -3.72
C THR A 4 9.63 -6.86 -3.04
N LEU A 5 8.64 -7.05 -2.17
CA LEU A 5 8.09 -5.96 -1.37
C LEU A 5 9.16 -5.37 -0.44
N PRO A 6 9.27 -4.04 -0.32
CA PRO A 6 10.10 -3.43 0.72
C PRO A 6 9.65 -3.90 2.11
N ALA A 7 10.60 -4.16 3.02
CA ALA A 7 10.33 -4.73 4.35
C ALA A 7 9.25 -3.97 5.15
N ARG A 8 9.21 -2.64 5.00
CA ARG A 8 8.19 -1.78 5.61
C ARG A 8 6.77 -2.03 5.10
N ILE A 9 6.60 -2.29 3.79
CA ILE A 9 5.29 -2.66 3.22
C ILE A 9 4.93 -4.08 3.65
N ASP A 10 5.92 -4.96 3.71
CA ASP A 10 5.71 -6.35 4.13
C ASP A 10 5.24 -6.46 5.59
N ALA A 11 5.81 -5.62 6.48
CA ALA A 11 5.36 -5.47 7.86
C ALA A 11 3.93 -4.90 7.96
N ALA A 12 3.57 -3.92 7.12
CA ALA A 12 2.21 -3.39 7.07
C ALA A 12 1.20 -4.46 6.61
N VAL A 13 1.57 -5.30 5.64
CA VAL A 13 0.75 -6.44 5.19
C VAL A 13 0.61 -7.48 6.31
N ALA A 14 1.68 -7.77 7.06
CA ALA A 14 1.62 -8.70 8.19
C ALA A 14 0.70 -8.22 9.33
N GLY A 15 0.42 -6.90 9.40
CA GLY A 15 -0.54 -6.31 10.35
C GLY A 15 -2.01 -6.42 9.92
N LEU A 16 -2.31 -6.88 8.69
CA LEU A 16 -3.68 -7.11 8.23
C LEU A 16 -4.22 -8.45 8.79
N PRO A 17 -5.56 -8.63 8.84
CA PRO A 17 -6.16 -9.93 9.15
C PRO A 17 -5.60 -11.03 8.23
N GLU A 18 -5.34 -12.22 8.76
CA GLU A 18 -4.66 -13.32 8.03
C GLU A 18 -5.30 -13.63 6.68
N ALA A 19 -6.64 -13.63 6.62
CA ALA A 19 -7.42 -13.85 5.40
C ALA A 19 -7.17 -12.79 4.30
N GLU A 20 -6.73 -11.58 4.67
CA GLU A 20 -6.48 -10.47 3.75
C GLU A 20 -5.00 -10.36 3.33
N GLN A 21 -4.07 -10.97 4.08
CA GLN A 21 -2.62 -10.80 3.86
C GLN A 21 -2.17 -11.34 2.50
N PHE A 22 -2.66 -12.52 2.11
CA PHE A 22 -2.28 -13.14 0.84
C PHE A 22 -2.74 -12.28 -0.34
N ALA A 23 -4.01 -11.86 -0.35
CA ALA A 23 -4.55 -11.00 -1.39
C ALA A 23 -3.81 -9.67 -1.47
N ALA A 24 -3.49 -9.05 -0.32
CA ALA A 24 -2.71 -7.83 -0.26
C ALA A 24 -1.29 -8.01 -0.84
N ARG A 25 -0.57 -9.07 -0.46
CA ARG A 25 0.79 -9.35 -0.97
C ARG A 25 0.77 -9.65 -2.47
N MET A 26 -0.22 -10.39 -2.96
CA MET A 26 -0.35 -10.70 -4.38
C MET A 26 -0.67 -9.44 -5.20
N LEU A 27 -1.58 -8.59 -4.70
CA LEU A 27 -1.88 -7.29 -5.30
C LEU A 27 -0.62 -6.41 -5.35
N LEU A 28 0.09 -6.24 -4.23
CA LEU A 28 1.24 -5.35 -4.13
C LEU A 28 2.44 -5.81 -4.96
N SER A 29 2.64 -7.12 -5.09
CA SER A 29 3.78 -7.70 -5.83
C SER A 29 3.57 -7.73 -7.35
N GLY A 30 2.31 -7.68 -7.80
CA GLY A 30 1.92 -7.62 -9.22
C GLY A 30 1.42 -6.25 -9.68
N ALA A 31 1.16 -5.32 -8.77
CA ALA A 31 0.67 -3.99 -9.11
C ALA A 31 1.73 -3.17 -9.84
N THR A 32 1.37 -2.68 -11.02
CA THR A 32 2.15 -1.71 -11.79
C THR A 32 1.67 -0.27 -11.56
N ALA A 33 0.47 -0.11 -10.99
CA ALA A 33 -0.14 1.17 -10.68
C ALA A 33 -0.88 1.11 -9.33
N PHE A 34 -0.89 2.23 -8.62
CA PHE A 34 -1.61 2.39 -7.35
C PHE A 34 -2.53 3.60 -7.40
N GLU A 35 -3.84 3.36 -7.29
CA GLU A 35 -4.85 4.41 -7.29
C GLU A 35 -5.21 4.85 -5.87
N ARG A 36 -5.23 6.17 -5.62
CA ARG A 36 -5.57 6.74 -4.30
C ARG A 36 -6.96 6.32 -3.81
N GLY A 37 -7.89 6.09 -4.73
CA GLY A 37 -9.26 5.65 -4.43
C GLY A 37 -9.35 4.19 -4.00
N HIS A 38 -8.29 3.40 -4.15
CA HIS A 38 -8.33 1.99 -3.83
C HIS A 38 -8.34 1.77 -2.29
N PRO A 39 -9.26 0.95 -1.74
CA PRO A 39 -9.39 0.76 -0.28
C PRO A 39 -8.12 0.21 0.38
N MET A 40 -7.30 -0.54 -0.37
CA MET A 40 -5.98 -0.99 0.10
C MET A 40 -5.04 0.17 0.43
N VAL A 41 -5.07 1.28 -0.31
CA VAL A 41 -4.20 2.44 -0.06
C VAL A 41 -4.51 3.07 1.28
N ALA A 42 -5.79 3.26 1.60
CA ALA A 42 -6.20 3.81 2.88
C ALA A 42 -5.78 2.89 4.06
N ARG A 43 -5.98 1.58 3.90
CA ARG A 43 -5.59 0.58 4.92
C ARG A 43 -4.09 0.50 5.14
N LEU A 44 -3.32 0.41 4.06
CA LEU A 44 -1.86 0.35 4.12
C LEU A 44 -1.28 1.66 4.66
N GLY A 45 -1.82 2.80 4.23
CA GLY A 45 -1.43 4.11 4.73
C GLY A 45 -1.63 4.23 6.24
N ALA A 46 -2.81 3.85 6.74
CA ALA A 46 -3.07 3.82 8.19
C ALA A 46 -2.12 2.87 8.94
N ALA A 47 -1.85 1.68 8.39
CA ALA A 47 -0.90 0.72 8.97
C ALA A 47 0.55 1.26 8.99
N LEU A 48 0.90 2.13 8.03
CA LEU A 48 2.19 2.82 7.95
C LEU A 48 2.23 4.13 8.76
N GLY A 49 1.15 4.50 9.43
CA GLY A 49 1.05 5.72 10.23
C GLY A 49 0.74 7.00 9.44
N TYR A 50 0.32 6.87 8.18
CA TYR A 50 -0.17 8.01 7.39
C TYR A 50 -1.65 8.27 7.67
N ASP A 51 -1.99 9.53 7.88
CA ASP A 51 -3.37 9.99 7.82
C ASP A 51 -3.82 10.24 6.36
N ALA A 52 -5.11 10.49 6.16
CA ALA A 52 -5.68 10.70 4.83
C ALA A 52 -5.05 11.91 4.09
N ALA A 53 -4.72 12.98 4.83
CA ALA A 53 -4.15 14.19 4.26
C ALA A 53 -2.70 13.99 3.80
N ALA A 54 -1.92 13.21 4.56
CA ALA A 54 -0.56 12.83 4.23
C ALA A 54 -0.53 11.87 3.04
N LEU A 55 -1.48 10.93 2.95
CA LEU A 55 -1.67 10.12 1.73
C LEU A 55 -2.01 11.00 0.52
N ASP A 56 -2.91 11.97 0.66
CA ASP A 56 -3.26 12.88 -0.44
C ASP A 56 -2.07 13.75 -0.87
N ALA A 57 -1.23 14.17 0.08
CA ALA A 57 0.02 14.87 -0.22
C ALA A 57 1.00 13.95 -0.97
N LEU A 58 1.17 12.70 -0.51
CA LEU A 58 2.04 11.71 -1.16
C LEU A 58 1.61 11.46 -2.61
N TRP A 59 0.32 11.28 -2.88
CA TRP A 59 -0.18 11.08 -4.24
C TRP A 59 0.00 12.31 -5.12
N ARG A 60 -0.20 13.52 -4.58
CA ARG A 60 0.08 14.77 -5.31
C ARG A 60 1.56 14.90 -5.66
N GLN A 61 2.47 14.55 -4.75
CA GLN A 61 3.90 14.55 -5.03
C GLN A 61 4.27 13.47 -6.06
N ALA A 62 3.72 12.26 -5.93
CA ALA A 62 3.95 11.19 -6.89
C ALA A 62 3.48 11.55 -8.30
N ALA A 63 2.40 12.32 -8.43
CA ALA A 63 1.89 12.81 -9.72
C ALA A 63 2.82 13.84 -10.40
N THR A 64 3.86 14.32 -9.73
CA THR A 64 4.87 15.24 -10.29
C THR A 64 6.18 14.55 -10.71
N LEU A 65 6.28 13.22 -10.55
CA LEU A 65 7.43 12.40 -10.94
C LEU A 65 7.18 11.74 -12.30
#